data_AF-A0A447N7F8-F1
#
_entry.id   AF-A0A447N7F8-F1
#
_cell.length_a   1.000
_cell.length_b   1.000
_cell.length_c   1.000
_cell.angle_alpha   90.00
_cell.angle_beta   90.00
_cell.angle_gamma   90.00
#
_symmetry.space_group_name_H-M   'P 1'
#
loop_
_entity.id
_entity.type
_entity.pdbx_description
1 polymer ?
#
loop_
_entity_poly.entity_id
_entity_poly.type
_entity_poly.pdbx_seq_one_letter_code
_entity_poly.pdbx_strand_id
1 'polypeptide(L)'
;MMPAMLRAGSCWGAPVWYWVMPVPPPGRMRTPTAWTRKNSDAALGYAEALTRSSDPEDNRRGGELLRRLVSRDHTDIRVLSLYAFNAFEQQRFGEAVAAWEMMLKLLPADDTRRAVIERSIRLAQEK
;
A
#
# COMPACT_ATOMS: atom_id res chain seq x y z
N MET A 1 18.68 -47.76 -9.66
CA MET A 1 17.98 -47.62 -8.36
C MET A 1 18.34 -46.26 -7.79
N MET A 2 17.33 -45.53 -7.29
CA MET A 2 17.32 -44.13 -6.79
C MET A 2 17.16 -43.02 -7.86
N PRO A 3 15.94 -42.45 -7.98
CA PRO A 3 15.59 -41.28 -8.80
C PRO A 3 15.40 -39.99 -7.96
N ALA A 4 14.89 -38.94 -8.61
CA ALA A 4 14.37 -37.68 -8.10
C ALA A 4 15.35 -36.49 -7.97
N MET A 5 15.84 -36.03 -9.12
CA MET A 5 16.06 -34.59 -9.35
C MET A 5 14.70 -33.88 -9.36
N LEU A 6 14.45 -33.01 -8.39
CA LEU A 6 13.38 -32.02 -8.48
C LEU A 6 13.92 -30.74 -9.12
N ARG A 7 13.13 -30.27 -10.06
CA ARG A 7 13.29 -29.16 -11.00
C ARG A 7 12.78 -27.85 -10.39
N ALA A 8 13.17 -26.76 -11.05
CA ALA A 8 12.73 -25.36 -10.96
C ALA A 8 13.61 -24.49 -10.06
N GLY A 9 14.16 -23.37 -10.51
CA GLY A 9 13.87 -22.59 -11.70
C GLY A 9 13.98 -21.11 -11.32
N SER A 10 14.90 -20.41 -11.98
CA SER A 10 14.85 -18.98 -12.25
C SER A 10 14.58 -18.03 -11.08
N CYS A 11 15.67 -17.46 -10.56
CA CYS A 11 15.69 -16.04 -10.23
C CYS A 11 15.22 -15.22 -11.45
N TRP A 12 14.67 -14.01 -11.23
CA TRP A 12 14.16 -13.01 -12.17
C TRP A 12 12.64 -13.00 -12.38
N GLY A 13 11.98 -11.98 -11.80
CA GLY A 13 10.56 -11.68 -12.02
C GLY A 13 9.88 -10.69 -11.06
N ALA A 14 10.60 -9.95 -10.20
CA ALA A 14 9.99 -8.93 -9.34
C ALA A 14 9.90 -7.58 -10.07
N PRO A 15 8.70 -6.95 -10.19
CA PRO A 15 8.58 -5.63 -10.79
C PRO A 15 9.22 -4.55 -9.90
N VAL A 16 10.03 -3.70 -10.54
CA VAL A 16 10.72 -2.52 -10.02
C VAL A 16 9.71 -1.53 -9.44
N TRP A 17 9.40 -1.63 -8.14
CA TRP A 17 8.71 -0.58 -7.38
C TRP A 17 9.32 -0.31 -5.99
N TYR A 18 10.43 -0.96 -5.66
CA TYR A 18 11.26 -0.60 -4.51
C TYR A 18 12.63 -0.19 -5.04
N TRP A 19 12.93 1.11 -5.02
CA TRP A 19 14.25 1.77 -4.94
C TRP A 19 14.19 3.17 -5.60
N VAL A 20 13.64 4.15 -4.87
CA VAL A 20 14.22 5.50 -4.64
C VAL A 20 13.42 6.11 -3.48
N MET A 21 13.88 5.90 -2.24
CA MET A 21 13.73 6.90 -1.19
C MET A 21 15.04 6.99 -0.42
N PRO A 22 15.65 8.18 -0.31
CA PRO A 22 16.84 8.38 0.52
C PRO A 22 16.46 8.24 1.99
N VAL A 23 17.25 7.46 2.73
CA VAL A 23 17.23 7.41 4.20
C VAL A 23 17.62 8.79 4.74
N PRO A 24 16.75 9.49 5.50
CA PRO A 24 17.12 10.78 6.09
C PRO A 24 18.04 10.58 7.31
N PRO A 25 18.98 11.50 7.57
CA PRO A 25 19.90 11.40 8.70
C PRO A 25 19.21 11.62 10.06
N PRO A 26 19.74 11.08 11.17
CA PRO A 26 19.14 11.24 12.49
C PRO A 26 19.48 12.63 13.07
N GLY A 27 18.47 13.48 13.30
CA GLY A 27 18.61 14.59 14.24
C GLY A 27 17.81 15.86 13.97
N ARG A 28 16.64 15.98 14.60
CA ARG A 28 16.24 17.09 15.50
C ARG A 28 14.76 16.93 15.86
N MET A 29 14.48 16.69 17.15
CA MET A 29 13.14 16.76 17.71
C MET A 29 12.54 18.15 17.42
N ARG A 30 11.36 18.21 16.80
CA ARG A 30 10.59 19.44 16.68
C ARG A 30 9.09 19.22 16.95
N THR A 31 8.66 19.92 18.00
CA THR A 31 7.31 20.37 18.36
C THR A 31 6.26 19.38 18.93
N PRO A 32 5.49 19.77 19.96
CA PRO A 32 4.68 18.88 20.80
C PRO A 32 3.18 18.97 20.49
N THR A 33 2.75 18.62 19.28
CA THR A 33 1.31 18.41 18.96
C THR A 33 0.99 17.00 18.47
N ALA A 34 1.94 16.06 18.57
CA ALA A 34 1.87 14.73 17.95
C ALA A 34 1.06 13.66 18.72
N TRP A 35 0.30 14.02 19.76
CA TRP A 35 -0.33 13.01 20.64
C TRP A 35 -1.62 12.39 20.09
N THR A 36 -2.29 13.00 19.11
CA THR A 36 -3.52 12.43 18.52
C THR A 36 -3.28 11.55 17.29
N ARG A 37 -2.26 11.83 16.48
CA ARG A 37 -1.94 11.08 15.24
C ARG A 37 -1.22 9.74 15.48
N LYS A 38 -0.52 9.60 16.62
CA LYS A 38 0.39 8.48 16.90
C LYS A 38 -0.30 7.10 16.88
N ASN A 39 -1.59 7.03 17.25
CA ASN A 39 -2.34 5.77 17.24
C ASN A 39 -2.70 5.33 15.81
N SER A 40 -3.07 6.27 14.94
CA SER A 40 -3.36 5.99 13.53
C SER A 40 -2.11 5.57 12.77
N ASP A 41 -0.95 6.18 13.04
CA ASP A 41 0.33 5.76 12.45
C ASP A 41 0.77 4.36 12.94
N ALA A 42 0.55 4.03 14.21
CA ALA A 42 0.84 2.69 14.73
C ALA A 42 -0.08 1.63 14.10
N ALA A 43 -1.37 1.93 13.97
CA ALA A 43 -2.33 1.07 13.29
C ALA A 43 -2.02 0.91 11.80
N LEU A 44 -1.55 1.97 11.13
CA LEU A 44 -1.13 1.93 9.73
C LEU A 44 0.10 1.01 9.55
N GLY A 45 1.13 1.16 10.38
CA GLY A 45 2.31 0.30 10.31
C GLY A 45 2.00 -1.18 10.60
N TYR A 46 1.06 -1.45 11.51
CA TYR A 46 0.58 -2.80 11.76
C TYR A 46 -0.20 -3.37 10.57
N ALA A 47 -1.08 -2.56 9.96
CA ALA A 47 -1.80 -2.96 8.77
C ALA A 47 -0.85 -3.25 7.60
N GLU A 48 0.18 -2.42 7.40
CA GLU A 48 1.20 -2.61 6.39
C GLU A 48 1.95 -3.93 6.56
N ALA A 49 2.35 -4.25 7.80
CA ALA A 49 2.97 -5.54 8.12
C ALA A 49 2.05 -6.72 7.80
N LEU A 50 0.76 -6.63 8.15
CA LEU A 50 -0.24 -7.65 7.84
C LEU A 50 -0.41 -7.84 6.33
N THR A 51 -0.45 -6.76 5.54
CA THR A 51 -0.60 -6.82 4.08
C THR A 51 0.63 -7.33 3.33
N ARG A 52 1.79 -7.40 3.99
CA ARG A 52 3.02 -8.00 3.45
C ARG A 52 3.24 -9.44 3.94
N SER A 53 2.34 -9.94 4.78
CA SER A 53 2.45 -11.30 5.31
C SER A 53 2.23 -12.32 4.18
N SER A 54 2.88 -13.46 4.28
CA SER A 54 2.68 -14.57 3.35
C SER A 54 1.34 -15.30 3.59
N ASP A 55 0.69 -15.03 4.72
CA ASP A 55 -0.61 -15.62 5.06
C ASP A 55 -1.76 -14.81 4.40
N PRO A 56 -2.59 -15.44 3.56
CA PRO A 56 -3.74 -14.77 2.96
C PRO A 56 -4.73 -14.22 3.99
N GLU A 57 -4.83 -14.80 5.18
CA GLU A 57 -5.68 -14.31 6.26
C GLU A 57 -5.16 -13.00 6.85
N ASP A 58 -3.85 -12.88 7.05
CA ASP A 58 -3.22 -11.64 7.49
C ASP A 58 -3.42 -10.53 6.45
N ASN A 59 -3.30 -10.86 5.17
CA ASN A 59 -3.54 -9.91 4.08
C ASN A 59 -4.99 -9.40 4.07
N ARG A 60 -5.96 -10.27 4.38
CA ARG A 60 -7.38 -9.86 4.55
C ARG A 60 -7.55 -8.95 5.77
N ARG A 61 -6.97 -9.34 6.92
CA ARG A 61 -7.04 -8.55 8.16
C ARG A 61 -6.38 -7.17 8.00
N GLY A 62 -5.26 -7.10 7.29
CA GLY A 62 -4.59 -5.85 6.93
C GLY A 62 -5.51 -4.95 6.10
N GLY A 63 -6.14 -5.49 5.06
CA GLY A 63 -7.12 -4.77 4.24
C GLY A 63 -8.33 -4.24 5.01
N GLU A 64 -8.87 -5.02 5.95
CA GLU A 64 -9.95 -4.58 6.83
C GLU A 64 -9.52 -3.46 7.78
N LEU A 65 -8.31 -3.55 8.33
CA LEU A 65 -7.76 -2.52 9.19
C LEU A 65 -7.56 -1.21 8.42
N LEU A 66 -7.03 -1.29 7.20
CA LEU A 66 -6.92 -0.15 6.29
C LEU A 66 -8.27 0.47 5.98
N ARG A 67 -9.30 -0.33 5.68
CA ARG A 67 -10.66 0.15 5.47
C ARG A 67 -11.21 0.91 6.68
N ARG A 68 -10.96 0.41 7.90
CA ARG A 68 -11.32 1.11 9.14
C ARG A 68 -10.57 2.42 9.31
N LEU A 69 -9.30 2.47 8.92
CA LEU A 69 -8.50 3.70 8.96
C LEU A 69 -8.99 4.73 7.94
N VAL A 70 -9.28 4.32 6.69
CA VAL A 70 -9.89 5.20 5.68
C VAL A 70 -11.24 5.72 6.17
N SER A 71 -12.06 4.87 6.78
CA SER A 71 -13.37 5.28 7.32
C SER A 71 -13.27 6.31 8.45
N ARG A 72 -12.15 6.32 9.18
CA ARG A 72 -11.88 7.31 10.23
C ARG A 72 -11.34 8.61 9.66
N ASP A 73 -10.43 8.49 8.68
CA ASP A 73 -9.79 9.63 8.02
C ASP A 73 -9.70 9.35 6.52
N HIS A 74 -10.69 9.87 5.80
CA HIS A 74 -10.78 9.75 4.34
C HIS A 74 -9.80 10.71 3.63
N THR A 75 -9.00 11.48 4.37
CA THR A 75 -8.04 12.46 3.82
C THR A 75 -6.59 12.01 3.89
N ASP A 76 -6.27 10.95 4.66
CA ASP A 76 -4.91 10.40 4.71
C ASP A 76 -4.60 9.62 3.41
N ILE A 77 -3.96 10.33 2.48
CA ILE A 77 -3.48 9.80 1.20
C ILE A 77 -2.61 8.54 1.40
N ARG A 78 -1.86 8.42 2.50
CA ARG A 78 -1.01 7.24 2.75
C ARG A 78 -1.83 5.99 3.01
N VAL A 79 -2.89 6.13 3.82
CA VAL A 79 -3.81 5.03 4.12
C VAL A 79 -4.57 4.61 2.85
N LEU A 80 -5.03 5.59 2.06
CA LEU A 80 -5.69 5.33 0.78
C LEU A 80 -4.77 4.61 -0.22
N SER A 81 -3.50 5.05 -0.36
CA SER A 81 -2.52 4.38 -1.21
C SER A 81 -2.33 2.91 -0.84
N LEU A 82 -2.15 2.63 0.46
CA LEU A 82 -1.88 1.29 0.94
C LEU A 82 -3.12 0.39 0.83
N TYR A 83 -4.30 0.93 1.12
CA TYR A 83 -5.57 0.22 0.94
C TYR A 83 -5.78 -0.16 -0.53
N ALA A 84 -5.58 0.78 -1.45
CA ALA A 84 -5.75 0.53 -2.87
C ALA A 84 -4.77 -0.52 -3.40
N PHE A 85 -3.52 -0.46 -2.95
CA PHE A 85 -2.50 -1.45 -3.31
C PHE A 85 -2.85 -2.84 -2.78
N ASN A 86 -3.23 -2.96 -1.50
CA ASN A 86 -3.67 -4.24 -0.93
C ASN A 86 -4.91 -4.79 -1.64
N ALA A 87 -5.88 -3.95 -1.98
CA ALA A 87 -7.06 -4.35 -2.74
C ALA A 87 -6.68 -4.86 -4.14
N PHE A 88 -5.76 -4.20 -4.83
CA PHE A 88 -5.27 -4.62 -6.13
C PHE A 88 -4.58 -5.99 -6.09
N GLU A 89 -3.67 -6.21 -5.13
CA GLU A 89 -2.97 -7.48 -4.93
C GLU A 89 -3.94 -8.63 -4.62
N GLN A 90 -5.03 -8.33 -3.92
CA GLN A 90 -6.09 -9.29 -3.57
C GLN A 90 -7.12 -9.49 -4.70
N GLN A 91 -6.83 -9.01 -5.92
CA GLN A 91 -7.73 -9.05 -7.09
C GLN A 91 -9.07 -8.31 -6.89
N ARG A 92 -9.14 -7.38 -5.93
CA ARG A 92 -10.31 -6.54 -5.65
C ARG A 92 -10.19 -5.22 -6.40
N PHE A 93 -10.09 -5.29 -7.72
CA PHE A 93 -9.81 -4.14 -8.58
C PHE A 93 -10.83 -3.01 -8.44
N GLY A 94 -12.12 -3.32 -8.26
CA GLY A 94 -13.16 -2.31 -8.06
C GLY A 94 -12.92 -1.44 -6.82
N GLU A 95 -12.44 -2.02 -5.72
CA GLU A 95 -12.12 -1.27 -4.50
C GLU A 95 -10.83 -0.47 -4.64
N ALA A 96 -9.83 -1.03 -5.35
CA ALA A 96 -8.59 -0.33 -5.64
C ALA A 96 -8.83 0.94 -6.46
N VAL A 97 -9.63 0.83 -7.54
CA VAL A 97 -9.98 1.97 -8.40
C VAL A 97 -10.74 3.04 -7.61
N ALA A 98 -11.74 2.67 -6.81
CA ALA A 98 -12.50 3.62 -6.00
C ALA A 98 -11.62 4.40 -5.01
N ALA A 99 -10.65 3.73 -4.39
CA ALA A 99 -9.71 4.37 -3.47
C ALA A 99 -8.76 5.33 -4.20
N TRP A 100 -8.23 4.94 -5.36
CA TRP A 100 -7.40 5.80 -6.21
C TRP A 100 -8.16 7.02 -6.75
N GLU A 101 -9.40 6.85 -7.19
CA GLU A 101 -10.26 7.98 -7.58
C GLU A 101 -10.50 8.96 -6.44
N MET A 102 -10.68 8.45 -5.21
CA MET A 102 -10.81 9.29 -4.03
C MET A 102 -9.52 10.09 -3.77
N MET A 103 -8.35 9.47 -3.94
CA MET A 103 -7.07 10.18 -3.84
C MET A 103 -6.94 11.30 -4.87
N LEU A 104 -7.37 11.07 -6.13
CA LEU A 104 -7.32 12.11 -7.16
C LEU A 104 -8.16 13.34 -6.80
N LYS A 105 -9.30 13.14 -6.12
CA LYS A 105 -10.16 14.23 -5.64
C LYS A 105 -9.52 15.05 -4.53
N LEU A 106 -8.66 14.44 -3.72
CA LEU A 106 -7.99 15.07 -2.58
C LEU A 106 -6.65 15.72 -2.98
N LEU A 107 -5.97 15.16 -3.96
CA LEU A 107 -4.67 15.66 -4.42
C LEU A 107 -4.84 16.93 -5.27
N PRO A 108 -3.97 17.94 -5.07
CA PRO A 108 -3.98 19.14 -5.90
C PRO A 108 -3.61 18.82 -7.34
N ALA A 109 -4.03 19.68 -8.28
CA ALA A 109 -3.93 19.39 -9.70
C ALA A 109 -2.51 19.25 -10.24
N ASP A 110 -1.54 19.84 -9.56
CA ASP A 110 -0.12 19.85 -9.93
C ASP A 110 0.69 18.75 -9.21
N ASP A 111 0.04 17.80 -8.52
CA ASP A 111 0.75 16.74 -7.80
C ASP A 111 1.20 15.63 -8.75
N THR A 112 2.50 15.34 -8.75
CA THR A 112 3.12 14.27 -9.56
C THR A 112 2.56 12.88 -9.25
N ARG A 113 2.00 12.66 -8.06
CA ARG A 113 1.37 11.38 -7.69
C ARG A 113 0.10 11.11 -8.48
N ARG A 114 -0.60 12.15 -8.96
CA ARG A 114 -1.81 11.98 -9.78
C ARG A 114 -1.55 11.12 -11.01
N ALA A 115 -0.45 11.39 -11.73
CA ALA A 115 -0.07 10.61 -12.92
C ALA A 115 0.18 9.12 -12.61
N VAL A 116 0.76 8.83 -11.44
CA VAL A 116 0.97 7.44 -10.99
C VAL A 116 -0.36 6.77 -10.67
N ILE A 117 -1.24 7.45 -9.94
CA ILE A 117 -2.56 6.94 -9.55
C ILE A 117 -3.44 6.66 -10.78
N GLU A 118 -3.45 7.58 -11.74
CA GLU A 118 -4.18 7.40 -13.01
C GLU A 118 -3.66 6.19 -13.80
N ARG A 119 -2.33 5.97 -13.82
CA ARG A 119 -1.75 4.77 -14.43
C ARG A 119 -2.18 3.51 -13.68
N SER A 120 -2.17 3.53 -12.35
CA SER A 120 -2.62 2.40 -11.53
C SER A 120 -4.10 2.05 -11.78
N ILE A 121 -4.98 3.05 -11.89
CA ILE A 121 -6.40 2.86 -12.25
C ILE A 121 -6.53 2.14 -13.59
N ARG A 122 -5.83 2.63 -14.62
CA ARG A 122 -5.86 1.98 -15.94
C ARG A 122 -5.41 0.52 -15.87
N LEU A 123 -4.30 0.25 -15.18
CA LEU A 123 -3.80 -1.11 -14.99
C LEU A 123 -4.81 -2.02 -14.29
N ALA A 124 -5.55 -1.53 -13.30
CA ALA A 124 -6.58 -2.32 -12.62
C ALA A 124 -7.85 -2.52 -13.45
N GLN A 125 -8.16 -1.63 -14.38
CA GLN A 125 -9.26 -1.82 -15.33
C GLN A 125 -8.90 -2.83 -16.43
N GLU A 126 -7.62 -3.02 -16.71
CA GLU A 126 -7.11 -4.00 -17.69
C GLU A 126 -7.00 -5.43 -17.12
N LYS A 127 -7.20 -5.63 -15.81
CA LYS A 127 -7.10 -6.92 -15.13
C LYS A 127 -8.46 -7.57 -14.92
#